data_AF-A0A1M7TR07-F1
#
_entry.id   AF-A0A1M7TR07-F1
#
_cell.length_a   1.000
_cell.length_b   1.000
_cell.length_c   1.000
_cell.angle_alpha   90.00
_cell.angle_beta   90.00
_cell.angle_gamma   90.00
#
_symmetry.space_group_name_H-M   'P 1'
#
loop_
_entity.id
_entity.type
_entity.pdbx_description
1 polymer ?
#
loop_
_entity_poly.entity_id
_entity_poly.type
_entity_poly.pdbx_seq_one_letter_code
_entity_poly.pdbx_strand_id
1 'polypeptide(L)'
;MEGRLRKGWDEPSIAVPGIAVDALRNDGRQASRIFIGARIKMSKLGRSRNRHFADKEGTVVGSGRLNRSFRVLFDGRKTPITLHQDYIEPSVSE
;
A
#
# COMPACT_ATOMS: atom_id res chain seq x y z
N MET A 1 -25.40 -44.16 9.25
CA MET A 1 -24.06 -44.00 9.86
C MET A 1 -23.20 -43.24 8.88
N GLU A 2 -23.01 -41.95 9.16
CA GLU A 2 -22.31 -40.95 8.33
C GLU A 2 -20.78 -41.00 8.50
N GLY A 3 -20.07 -40.44 7.50
CA GLY A 3 -18.66 -40.03 7.61
C GLY A 3 -17.99 -40.01 6.23
N ARG A 4 -18.28 -39.04 5.34
CA ARG A 4 -17.64 -37.72 5.22
C ARG A 4 -16.11 -37.75 5.22
N LEU A 5 -15.51 -37.73 4.03
CA LEU A 5 -14.23 -37.06 3.76
C LEU A 5 -14.24 -36.52 2.32
N ARG A 6 -14.40 -35.20 2.17
CA ARG A 6 -14.20 -34.44 0.93
C ARG A 6 -12.83 -33.76 1.01
N LYS A 7 -11.92 -34.03 0.09
CA LYS A 7 -10.88 -33.09 -0.39
C LYS A 7 -11.38 -32.65 -1.78
N GLY A 8 -11.82 -31.40 -1.96
CA GLY A 8 -10.94 -30.25 -2.18
C GLY A 8 -10.27 -30.46 -3.54
N TRP A 9 -10.60 -29.78 -4.63
CA TRP A 9 -10.83 -28.35 -4.81
C TRP A 9 -11.81 -28.13 -5.96
N ASP A 10 -13.02 -27.65 -5.68
CA ASP A 10 -13.87 -27.01 -6.69
C ASP A 10 -13.25 -25.64 -6.99
N GLU A 11 -13.00 -25.36 -8.27
CA GLU A 11 -12.65 -24.03 -8.77
C GLU A 11 -13.79 -23.04 -8.45
N PRO A 12 -13.51 -21.87 -7.84
CA PRO A 12 -14.34 -20.70 -8.06
C PRO A 12 -13.67 -19.81 -9.10
N SER A 13 -14.39 -19.63 -10.19
CA SER A 13 -14.31 -18.53 -11.15
C SER A 13 -13.88 -17.21 -10.49
N ILE A 14 -12.62 -16.80 -10.69
CA ILE A 14 -12.15 -15.49 -10.26
C ILE A 14 -12.54 -14.49 -11.34
N ALA A 15 -13.69 -13.85 -11.14
CA ALA A 15 -14.04 -12.61 -11.81
C ALA A 15 -12.97 -11.56 -11.47
N VAL A 16 -12.33 -11.01 -12.51
CA VAL A 16 -11.35 -9.93 -12.41
C VAL A 16 -12.06 -8.61 -12.63
N PRO A 17 -12.30 -7.82 -11.56
CA PRO A 17 -12.21 -6.37 -11.70
C PRO A 17 -11.52 -5.72 -10.48
N GLY A 18 -10.36 -5.12 -10.71
CA GLY A 18 -9.71 -4.21 -9.75
C GLY A 18 -8.97 -4.92 -8.62
N ILE A 19 -7.64 -5.04 -8.75
CA ILE A 19 -6.77 -5.63 -7.73
C ILE A 19 -6.74 -4.73 -6.49
N ALA A 20 -7.67 -4.95 -5.56
CA ALA A 20 -7.60 -4.48 -4.19
C ALA A 20 -6.74 -5.48 -3.41
N VAL A 21 -5.43 -5.23 -3.33
CA VAL A 21 -4.59 -5.94 -2.36
C VAL A 21 -5.01 -5.53 -0.95
N ASP A 22 -5.23 -6.52 -0.10
CA ASP A 22 -5.88 -6.46 1.22
C ASP A 22 -5.68 -5.17 2.05
N ALA A 23 -6.80 -4.62 2.53
CA ALA A 23 -6.89 -3.98 3.85
C ALA A 23 -8.35 -3.64 4.20
N LEU A 24 -9.12 -4.62 4.67
CA LEU A 24 -10.22 -4.35 5.59
C LEU A 24 -9.66 -4.34 7.01
N ARG A 25 -9.10 -3.21 7.43
CA ARG A 25 -9.00 -2.84 8.84
C ARG A 25 -10.04 -1.74 9.08
N ASN A 26 -11.07 -2.13 9.82
CA ASN A 26 -12.26 -1.34 10.10
C ASN A 26 -12.07 -0.61 11.43
N ASP A 27 -11.48 0.57 11.35
CA ASP A 27 -11.29 1.49 12.47
C ASP A 27 -11.64 2.92 12.03
N GLY A 28 -12.83 3.08 11.43
CA GLY A 28 -13.54 4.37 11.22
C GLY A 28 -12.84 5.46 10.41
N ARG A 29 -11.55 5.29 10.10
CA ARG A 29 -10.77 6.08 9.18
C ARG A 29 -10.89 5.40 7.84
N GLN A 30 -11.45 6.11 6.87
CA GLN A 30 -11.36 5.77 5.45
C GLN A 30 -9.97 5.19 5.20
N ALA A 31 -9.89 3.90 4.86
CA ALA A 31 -8.63 3.25 4.51
C ALA A 31 -8.19 3.85 3.18
N SER A 32 -7.58 5.04 3.24
CA SER A 32 -7.14 5.79 2.08
C SER A 32 -6.14 4.92 1.35
N ARG A 33 -6.55 4.38 0.21
CA ARG A 33 -5.72 3.45 -0.55
C ARG A 33 -4.48 4.18 -1.05
N ILE A 34 -3.33 3.51 -1.04
CA ILE A 34 -2.10 4.00 -1.68
C ILE A 34 -2.12 3.53 -3.14
N PHE A 35 -2.20 4.46 -4.07
CA PHE A 35 -2.20 4.23 -5.52
C PHE A 35 -1.32 5.25 -6.24
N ILE A 36 -1.01 5.04 -7.52
CA ILE A 36 -0.23 6.01 -8.31
C ILE A 36 -1.01 7.33 -8.41
N GLY A 37 -0.37 8.43 -8.03
CA GLY A 37 -0.98 9.75 -7.90
C GLY A 37 -1.40 10.09 -6.46
N ALA A 38 -1.43 9.12 -5.54
CA ALA A 38 -1.76 9.38 -4.15
C ALA A 38 -0.69 10.23 -3.47
N ARG A 39 -1.14 11.18 -2.64
CA ARG A 39 -0.31 11.94 -1.71
C ARG A 39 0.00 11.08 -0.49
N ILE A 40 1.27 11.07 -0.12
CA ILE A 40 1.77 10.30 1.01
C ILE A 40 2.67 11.14 1.90
N LYS A 41 2.82 10.70 3.13
CA LYS A 41 3.84 11.12 4.08
C LYS A 41 4.50 9.90 4.71
N MET A 42 5.54 10.11 5.50
CA MET A 42 6.22 9.02 6.19
C MET A 42 5.41 8.53 7.40
N SER A 43 5.20 7.22 7.47
CA SER A 43 4.66 6.55 8.66
C SER A 43 5.64 6.68 9.83
N LYS A 44 5.20 6.39 11.06
CA LYS A 44 6.10 6.39 12.24
C LYS A 44 7.35 5.54 12.03
N LEU A 45 7.20 4.35 11.44
CA LEU A 45 8.32 3.46 11.11
C LEU A 45 9.19 4.07 10.00
N GLY A 46 8.55 4.63 8.97
CA GLY A 46 9.22 5.34 7.88
C GLY A 46 10.12 6.47 8.39
N ARG A 47 9.63 7.31 9.30
CA ARG A 47 10.39 8.43 9.90
C ARG A 47 11.62 7.95 10.66
N SER A 48 11.51 6.85 11.41
CA SER A 48 12.65 6.27 12.13
C SER A 48 13.72 5.72 11.19
N ARG A 49 13.31 5.02 10.12
CA ARG A 49 14.24 4.38 9.17
C ARG A 49 14.78 5.34 8.09
N ASN A 50 14.06 6.40 7.76
CA ASN A 50 14.38 7.34 6.70
C ASN A 50 14.27 8.79 7.21
N ARG A 51 15.13 9.16 8.15
CA ARG A 51 15.10 10.47 8.82
C ARG A 51 15.13 11.67 7.87
N HIS A 52 15.81 11.55 6.73
CA HIS A 52 15.89 12.63 5.73
C HIS A 52 14.53 13.00 5.10
N PHE A 53 13.56 12.09 5.10
CA PHE A 53 12.21 12.31 4.56
C PHE A 53 11.14 12.39 5.64
N ALA A 54 11.52 12.40 6.92
CA ALA A 54 10.58 12.20 8.01
C ALA A 54 9.39 13.17 7.98
N ASP A 55 9.65 14.43 7.64
CA ASP A 55 8.64 15.50 7.59
C ASP A 55 8.36 15.97 6.15
N LYS A 56 8.66 15.11 5.17
CA LYS A 56 8.40 15.37 3.76
C LYS A 56 7.16 14.63 3.31
N GLU A 57 6.43 15.28 2.43
CA GLU A 57 5.36 14.67 1.66
C GLU A 57 5.80 14.42 0.23
N GLY A 58 5.08 13.52 -0.44
CA GLY A 58 5.35 13.19 -1.81
C GLY A 58 4.17 12.54 -2.50
N THR A 59 4.35 12.30 -3.79
CA THR A 59 3.36 11.66 -4.65
C THR A 59 3.89 10.31 -5.10
N VAL A 60 3.05 9.28 -5.05
CA VAL A 60 3.37 7.98 -5.64
C VAL A 60 3.38 8.12 -7.17
N VAL A 61 4.52 7.85 -7.81
CA VAL A 61 4.68 7.95 -9.27
C VAL A 61 4.81 6.59 -9.95
N GLY A 62 4.81 5.50 -9.19
CA GLY A 62 4.85 4.15 -9.73
C GLY A 62 4.94 3.07 -8.65
N SER A 63 4.87 1.81 -9.07
CA SER A 63 5.24 0.65 -8.23
C SER A 63 6.74 0.37 -8.34
N GLY A 64 7.32 -0.18 -7.28
CA GLY A 64 8.69 -0.71 -7.31
C GLY A 64 8.73 -2.12 -7.90
N ARG A 65 9.93 -2.55 -8.31
CA ARG A 65 10.18 -3.92 -8.81
C ARG A 65 10.03 -5.01 -7.75
N LEU A 66 10.17 -4.62 -6.47
CA LEU A 66 10.05 -5.52 -5.32
C LEU A 66 8.62 -5.48 -4.80
N ASN A 67 8.13 -6.64 -4.33
CA ASN A 67 6.79 -6.76 -3.73
C ASN A 67 6.58 -5.66 -2.68
N ARG A 68 5.38 -5.05 -2.68
CA ARG A 68 4.96 -4.06 -1.67
C ARG A 68 5.83 -2.80 -1.60
N SER A 69 6.41 -2.40 -2.73
CA SER A 69 7.20 -1.16 -2.82
C SER A 69 6.55 -0.15 -3.76
N PHE A 70 6.69 1.13 -3.44
CA PHE A 70 6.21 2.24 -4.25
C PHE A 70 7.36 3.18 -4.61
N ARG A 71 7.32 3.73 -5.82
CA ARG A 71 8.18 4.85 -6.22
C ARG A 71 7.49 6.15 -5.84
N VAL A 72 8.13 6.94 -5.00
CA VAL A 72 7.61 8.20 -4.48
C VAL A 72 8.51 9.34 -4.91
N LEU A 73 7.91 10.39 -5.48
CA LEU A 73 8.57 11.67 -5.70
C LEU A 73 8.21 12.59 -4.53
N PHE A 74 9.17 12.83 -3.64
CA PHE A 74 9.02 13.82 -2.57
C PHE A 74 9.05 15.24 -3.13
N ASP A 75 8.29 16.13 -2.50
CA ASP A 75 8.21 17.53 -2.91
C ASP A 75 9.59 18.19 -2.86
N GLY A 76 9.92 18.92 -3.93
CA GLY A 76 11.22 19.58 -4.10
C GLY A 76 12.36 18.65 -4.55
N ARG A 77 12.13 17.35 -4.73
CA ARG A 77 13.13 16.46 -5.35
C ARG A 77 12.92 16.35 -6.85
N LYS A 78 14.02 16.12 -7.58
CA LYS A 78 14.02 15.89 -9.03
C LYS A 78 13.83 14.42 -9.43
N THR A 79 14.08 13.51 -8.49
CA THR A 79 14.12 12.06 -8.76
C THR A 79 13.31 11.28 -7.74
N PRO A 80 12.50 10.29 -8.15
CA PRO A 80 11.73 9.45 -7.24
C PRO A 80 12.61 8.40 -6.55
N ILE A 81 12.21 8.00 -5.34
CA ILE A 81 12.83 6.92 -4.57
C ILE A 81 11.86 5.78 -4.32
N THR A 82 12.39 4.57 -4.10
CA THR A 82 11.58 3.39 -3.78
C THR A 82 11.44 3.24 -2.27
N LEU A 83 10.21 3.13 -1.77
CA LEU A 83 9.89 2.89 -0.36
C LEU A 83 8.99 1.66 -0.21
N HIS A 84 9.16 0.94 0.90
CA HIS A 84 8.26 -0.14 1.28
C HIS A 84 6.92 0.45 1.75
N GLN A 85 5.81 -0.27 1.51
CA GLN A 85 4.46 0.17 1.87
C GLN A 85 4.35 0.57 3.35
N ASP A 86 5.04 -0.14 4.26
CA ASP A 86 4.97 0.12 5.71
C ASP A 86 5.67 1.43 6.13
N TYR A 87 6.47 2.03 5.24
CA TYR A 87 7.18 3.28 5.52
C TYR A 87 6.38 4.52 5.13
N ILE A 88 5.28 4.35 4.43
CA ILE A 88 4.46 5.44 3.93
C ILE A 88 3.04 5.30 4.43
N GLU A 89 2.35 6.42 4.55
CA GLU A 89 0.93 6.48 4.86
C GLU A 89 0.29 7.57 4.01
N PRO A 90 -1.00 7.45 3.68
CA PRO A 90 -1.73 8.49 2.95
C PRO A 90 -1.63 9.83 3.67
N SER A 91 -1.29 10.89 2.92
CA SER A 91 -1.46 12.25 3.44
C SER A 91 -2.89 12.66 3.12
N VAL A 92 -3.77 12.57 4.12
CA VAL A 92 -5.10 13.17 4.04
C VAL A 92 -4.87 14.68 4.13
N SER A 93 -4.87 15.35 2.99
CA SER A 93 -5.03 16.80 2.94
C SER A 93 -6.54 17.04 3.08
N GLU A 94 -6.97 17.52 4.24
CA GLU A 94 -8.30 18.10 4.42
C GLU A 94 -8.49 19.35 3.56
#